data_AF-A0A6A9SRW5-F1
#
_entry.id   AF-A0A6A9SRW5-F1
#
_cell.length_a   1.000
_cell.length_b   1.000
_cell.length_c   1.000
_cell.angle_alpha   90.00
_cell.angle_beta   90.00
_cell.angle_gamma   90.00
#
_symmetry.space_group_name_H-M   'P 1'
#
loop_
_entity.id
_entity.type
_entity.pdbx_description
1 polymer ?
#
loop_
_entity_poly.entity_id
_entity_poly.type
_entity_poly.pdbx_seq_one_letter_code
_entity_poly.pdbx_strand_id
1 'polypeptide(L)'
;MEREVGGGTPKIRLVAAGAMVVLIVVVGAYAGSMLVGDLTDPMPNASFTHEYDDGTVTVTHAGGDSFTTAETARLEVSSPEAEVTTTWAAADEAFPVEEGDTVRLTGVEPGVTVRIIWTGTGEEPSFRVLEAFEISDE
;
A
#
# COMPACT_ATOMS: atom_id res chain seq x y z
N MET A 1 35.00 -14.14 -42.71
CA MET A 1 34.90 -13.60 -41.34
C MET A 1 34.09 -12.32 -41.47
N GLU A 2 32.75 -12.32 -41.51
CA GLU A 2 31.79 -12.87 -40.52
C GLU A 2 32.23 -12.48 -39.10
N ARG A 3 31.50 -11.67 -38.32
CA ARG A 3 30.07 -11.82 -38.00
C ARG A 3 29.37 -10.50 -37.67
N GLU A 4 28.08 -10.42 -38.02
CA GLU A 4 27.07 -9.60 -37.33
C GLU A 4 26.76 -10.15 -35.92
N VAL A 5 26.18 -9.32 -35.05
CA VAL A 5 24.90 -9.55 -34.32
C VAL A 5 24.85 -8.78 -32.97
N GLY A 6 23.73 -8.05 -32.79
CA GLY A 6 23.06 -7.81 -31.49
C GLY A 6 23.38 -6.46 -30.82
N GLY A 7 22.46 -5.59 -30.43
CA GLY A 7 21.04 -5.76 -30.08
C GLY A 7 20.80 -5.34 -28.62
N GLY A 8 19.96 -4.32 -28.38
CA GLY A 8 19.48 -3.89 -27.05
C GLY A 8 20.12 -2.58 -26.54
N THR A 9 19.44 -1.58 -25.99
CA THR A 9 18.04 -1.25 -25.67
C THR A 9 18.09 0.28 -25.36
N PRO A 10 17.00 1.06 -25.46
CA PRO A 10 17.05 2.52 -25.38
C PRO A 10 17.41 3.00 -23.98
N LYS A 11 18.24 4.05 -23.89
CA LYS A 11 18.54 4.73 -22.63
C LYS A 11 17.24 5.36 -22.11
N ILE A 12 16.67 4.78 -21.07
CA ILE A 12 15.54 5.35 -20.33
C ILE A 12 15.97 6.75 -19.89
N ARG A 13 15.40 7.77 -20.52
CA ARG A 13 15.55 9.17 -20.09
C ARG A 13 14.65 9.33 -18.88
N LEU A 14 15.24 9.37 -17.69
CA LEU A 14 14.59 9.79 -16.46
C LEU A 14 14.08 11.23 -16.67
N VAL A 15 12.79 11.39 -16.93
CA VAL A 15 12.13 12.68 -16.87
C VAL A 15 11.84 12.91 -15.39
N ALA A 16 12.68 13.70 -14.73
CA ALA A 16 12.35 14.26 -13.44
C ALA A 16 11.23 15.29 -13.65
N ALA A 17 9.98 14.83 -13.68
CA ALA A 17 8.83 15.68 -13.44
C ALA A 17 8.78 15.94 -11.93
N GLY A 18 8.72 17.21 -11.54
CA GLY A 18 8.81 17.62 -10.14
C GLY A 18 7.63 17.09 -9.34
N ALA A 19 7.89 16.15 -8.43
CA ALA A 19 6.94 15.77 -7.40
C ALA A 19 6.87 16.89 -6.36
N MET A 20 5.71 17.55 -6.25
CA MET A 20 5.41 18.41 -5.12
C MET A 20 5.00 17.50 -3.97
N VAL A 21 5.89 17.33 -2.97
CA VAL A 21 5.61 16.54 -1.78
C VAL A 21 4.71 17.36 -0.86
N VAL A 22 3.39 17.12 -0.90
CA VAL A 22 2.45 17.69 0.06
C VAL A 22 2.33 16.74 1.25
N LEU A 23 3.08 17.01 2.31
CA LEU A 23 2.96 16.28 3.58
C LEU A 23 1.66 16.68 4.31
N ILE A 24 0.58 15.97 4.04
CA ILE A 24 -0.63 16.05 4.87
C ILE A 24 -0.52 14.98 5.96
N VAL A 25 -0.09 15.38 7.16
CA VAL A 25 -0.17 14.53 8.35
C VAL A 25 -1.62 14.55 8.83
N VAL A 26 -2.45 13.67 8.27
CA VAL A 26 -3.76 13.37 8.87
C VAL A 26 -3.50 12.46 10.05
N VAL A 27 -3.42 13.02 11.26
CA VAL A 27 -3.62 12.22 12.47
C VAL A 27 -5.09 11.81 12.45
N GLY A 28 -5.36 10.64 11.88
CA GLY A 28 -6.69 10.04 11.87
C GLY A 28 -7.14 9.83 13.31
N ALA A 29 -8.01 10.72 13.79
CA ALA A 29 -8.72 10.50 15.03
C ALA A 29 -9.56 9.22 14.85
N TYR A 30 -9.19 8.17 15.58
CA TYR A 30 -9.95 6.93 15.66
C TYR A 30 -11.42 7.24 15.94
N ALA A 31 -12.28 7.11 14.92
CA ALA A 31 -13.71 7.02 15.10
C ALA A 31 -14.00 5.69 15.81
N GLY A 32 -14.66 5.79 16.96
CA GLY A 32 -14.75 4.71 17.94
C GLY A 32 -15.39 3.41 17.45
N SER A 33 -14.80 2.31 17.92
CA SER A 33 -15.45 1.11 18.45
C SER A 33 -16.63 0.51 17.66
N MET A 34 -16.30 -0.48 16.82
CA MET A 34 -17.04 -1.74 16.81
C MET A 34 -16.11 -2.87 17.28
N LEU A 35 -15.91 -2.94 18.60
CA LEU A 35 -15.29 -4.09 19.26
C LEU A 35 -16.34 -5.20 19.40
N VAL A 36 -16.42 -6.09 18.41
CA VAL A 36 -16.83 -7.48 18.61
C VAL A 36 -15.83 -8.35 17.86
N GLY A 37 -14.79 -8.77 18.56
CA GLY A 37 -13.71 -9.59 18.02
C GLY A 37 -12.50 -9.46 18.93
N ASP A 38 -12.19 -10.56 19.58
CA ASP A 38 -11.08 -10.86 20.50
C ASP A 38 -9.90 -9.85 20.56
N LEU A 39 -9.53 -9.43 21.78
CA LEU A 39 -8.44 -8.49 22.09
C LEU A 39 -7.04 -9.13 21.99
N THR A 40 -6.90 -10.35 21.46
CA THR A 40 -5.62 -11.08 21.44
C THR A 40 -4.95 -11.20 20.08
N ASP A 41 -5.56 -10.72 18.99
CA ASP A 41 -4.91 -10.69 17.68
C ASP A 41 -4.01 -9.43 17.61
N PRO A 42 -2.66 -9.56 17.63
CA PRO A 42 -1.76 -8.42 17.69
C PRO A 42 -1.69 -7.77 16.31
N MET A 43 -2.73 -7.02 15.95
CA MET A 43 -2.71 -6.20 14.74
C MET A 43 -1.55 -5.18 14.84
N PRO A 44 -0.62 -5.17 13.86
CA PRO A 44 0.49 -4.23 13.86
C PRO A 44 0.01 -2.77 13.89
N ASN A 45 0.68 -1.92 14.66
CA ASN A 45 0.45 -0.49 14.66
C ASN A 45 1.45 0.20 13.73
N ALA A 46 1.03 0.49 12.51
CA ALA A 46 1.84 1.17 11.50
C ALA A 46 1.19 2.48 11.04
N SER A 47 2.01 3.38 10.52
CA SER A 47 1.59 4.61 9.85
C SER A 47 1.90 4.51 8.36
N PHE A 48 1.07 5.11 7.52
CA PHE A 48 1.28 5.10 6.07
C PHE A 48 1.33 6.53 5.52
N THR A 49 1.99 6.67 4.38
CA THR A 49 1.89 7.87 3.54
C THR A 49 1.53 7.44 2.14
N HIS A 50 0.90 8.34 1.38
CA HIS A 50 0.49 8.07 0.02
C HIS A 50 0.82 9.25 -0.90
N GLU A 51 1.12 8.92 -2.16
CA GLU A 51 1.33 9.86 -3.23
C GLU A 51 0.49 9.43 -4.44
N TYR A 52 -0.18 10.37 -5.09
CA TYR A 52 -0.94 10.14 -6.31
C TYR A 52 -0.23 10.78 -7.50
N ASP A 53 -0.01 10.01 -8.57
CA ASP A 53 0.58 10.47 -9.83
C ASP A 53 -0.04 9.68 -10.99
N ASP A 54 -0.64 10.39 -11.96
CA ASP A 54 -1.16 9.86 -13.22
C ASP A 54 -1.92 8.52 -13.11
N GLY A 55 -2.94 8.48 -12.25
CA GLY A 55 -3.75 7.28 -12.06
C GLY A 55 -3.12 6.18 -11.19
N THR A 56 -1.97 6.46 -10.58
CA THR A 56 -1.23 5.54 -9.70
C THR A 56 -1.13 6.11 -8.29
N VAL A 57 -1.52 5.31 -7.31
CA VAL A 57 -1.34 5.60 -5.89
C VAL A 57 -0.16 4.77 -5.39
N THR A 58 0.89 5.45 -4.91
CA THR A 58 2.01 4.82 -4.21
C THR A 58 1.77 4.94 -2.72
N VAL A 59 1.63 3.82 -2.02
CA VAL A 59 1.52 3.75 -0.56
C VAL A 59 2.87 3.35 0.01
N THR A 60 3.32 4.04 1.05
CA THR A 60 4.59 3.81 1.75
C THR A 60 4.33 3.50 3.21
N HIS A 61 5.00 2.47 3.75
CA HIS A 61 5.04 2.22 5.19
C HIS A 61 5.93 3.29 5.81
N ALA A 62 5.32 4.21 6.57
CA ALA A 62 5.99 5.41 7.06
C ALA A 62 6.57 5.25 8.48
N GLY A 63 6.37 4.10 9.11
CA GLY A 63 6.89 3.77 10.43
C GLY A 63 5.91 2.98 11.30
N GLY A 64 6.37 2.57 12.48
CA GLY A 64 5.64 1.70 13.40
C GLY A 64 6.07 0.24 13.30
N ASP A 65 5.16 -0.68 13.65
CA ASP A 65 5.42 -2.13 13.60
C ASP A 65 5.58 -2.62 12.15
N SER A 66 6.52 -3.54 11.93
CA SER A 66 6.65 -4.27 10.67
C SER A 66 5.52 -5.29 10.53
N PHE A 67 5.09 -5.56 9.29
CA PHE A 67 4.17 -6.66 9.00
C PHE A 67 4.99 -7.91 8.64
N THR A 68 4.73 -9.01 9.32
CA THR A 68 5.42 -10.29 9.12
C THR A 68 4.43 -11.44 8.95
N THR A 69 4.92 -12.60 8.52
CA THR A 69 4.12 -13.82 8.41
C THR A 69 3.65 -14.38 9.74
N ALA A 70 4.15 -13.87 10.87
CA ALA A 70 3.73 -14.34 12.19
C ALA A 70 2.32 -13.85 12.54
N GLU A 71 2.00 -12.58 12.25
CA GLU A 71 0.70 -11.97 12.55
C GLU A 71 -0.11 -11.56 11.31
N THR A 72 0.51 -11.48 10.13
CA THR A 72 -0.16 -11.01 8.90
C THR A 72 -0.27 -12.12 7.85
N ALA A 73 -1.50 -12.52 7.54
CA ALA A 73 -1.77 -13.45 6.44
C ALA A 73 -1.73 -12.74 5.08
N ARG A 74 -2.22 -11.48 5.05
CA ARG A 74 -2.27 -10.65 3.85
C ARG A 74 -2.32 -9.15 4.18
N LEU A 75 -1.63 -8.35 3.38
CA LEU A 75 -1.73 -6.90 3.33
C LEU A 75 -2.09 -6.48 1.89
N GLU A 76 -3.16 -5.71 1.74
CA GLU A 76 -3.72 -5.27 0.45
C GLU A 76 -3.96 -3.76 0.43
N VAL A 77 -3.89 -3.19 -0.77
CA VAL A 77 -4.36 -1.83 -1.05
C VAL A 77 -5.46 -1.91 -2.09
N SER A 78 -6.62 -1.34 -1.79
CA SER A 78 -7.84 -1.51 -2.57
C SER A 78 -8.62 -0.21 -2.71
N SER A 79 -9.19 0.03 -3.90
CA SER A 79 -10.24 1.02 -4.09
C SER A 79 -11.50 0.29 -4.59
N PRO A 80 -12.56 0.19 -3.77
CA PRO A 80 -13.78 -0.52 -4.16
C PRO A 80 -14.56 0.23 -5.24
N GLU A 81 -14.46 1.56 -5.30
CA GLU A 81 -15.17 2.40 -6.28
C GLU A 81 -14.53 2.30 -7.67
N ALA A 82 -13.19 2.25 -7.72
CA ALA A 82 -12.45 2.03 -8.97
C ALA A 82 -12.29 0.54 -9.33
N GLU A 83 -12.81 -0.38 -8.50
CA GLU A 83 -12.72 -1.83 -8.69
C GLU A 83 -11.29 -2.37 -8.89
N VAL A 84 -10.30 -1.70 -8.29
CA VAL A 84 -8.88 -2.06 -8.36
C VAL A 84 -8.36 -2.51 -7.00
N THR A 85 -7.49 -3.52 -7.00
CA THR A 85 -6.83 -4.02 -5.79
C THR A 85 -5.44 -4.53 -6.15
N THR A 86 -4.48 -4.30 -5.26
CA THR A 86 -3.13 -4.83 -5.34
C THR A 86 -2.75 -5.48 -4.01
N THR A 87 -2.02 -6.59 -4.08
CA THR A 87 -1.49 -7.26 -2.90
C THR A 87 -0.11 -6.69 -2.61
N TRP A 88 0.09 -6.19 -1.40
CA TRP A 88 1.41 -5.74 -0.95
C TRP A 88 2.25 -6.94 -0.52
N ALA A 89 1.69 -7.78 0.37
CA ALA A 89 2.33 -8.99 0.86
C ALA A 89 1.26 -10.04 1.20
N ALA A 90 1.56 -11.31 0.97
CA ALA A 90 0.67 -12.42 1.28
C ALA A 90 1.44 -13.73 1.40
N ALA A 91 0.94 -14.63 2.26
CA ALA A 91 1.60 -15.90 2.56
C ALA A 91 3.06 -15.68 2.97
N ASP A 92 4.03 -16.04 2.14
CA ASP A 92 5.47 -15.88 2.40
C ASP A 92 6.17 -14.93 1.41
N GLU A 93 5.41 -14.24 0.54
CA GLU A 93 5.95 -13.34 -0.47
C GLU A 93 5.90 -11.87 0.01
N ALA A 94 7.00 -11.14 -0.23
CA ALA A 94 7.15 -9.72 0.08
C ALA A 94 7.04 -9.32 1.57
N PHE A 95 7.04 -10.28 2.49
CA PHE A 95 7.29 -10.04 3.91
C PHE A 95 8.80 -10.09 4.25
N PRO A 96 9.26 -9.37 5.30
CA PRO A 96 8.49 -8.40 6.07
C PRO A 96 8.22 -7.13 5.25
N VAL A 97 7.14 -6.42 5.59
CA VAL A 97 6.91 -5.05 5.11
C VAL A 97 7.32 -4.10 6.24
N GLU A 98 8.34 -3.29 5.99
CA GLU A 98 8.99 -2.43 6.97
C GLU A 98 8.96 -0.95 6.54
N GLU A 99 9.40 -0.06 7.42
CA GLU A 99 9.49 1.37 7.12
C GLU A 99 10.29 1.63 5.83
N GLY A 100 9.69 2.41 4.93
CA GLY A 100 10.24 2.75 3.63
C GLY A 100 9.83 1.83 2.49
N ASP A 101 9.22 0.67 2.77
CA ASP A 101 8.65 -0.18 1.72
C ASP A 101 7.44 0.47 1.07
N THR A 102 7.21 0.14 -0.21
CA THR A 102 6.14 0.73 -1.01
C THR A 102 5.36 -0.30 -1.82
N VAL A 103 4.08 0.01 -2.07
CA VAL A 103 3.24 -0.71 -3.02
C VAL A 103 2.51 0.28 -3.92
N ARG A 104 2.22 -0.12 -5.16
CA ARG A 104 1.54 0.71 -6.15
C ARG A 104 0.19 0.11 -6.52
N LEU A 105 -0.85 0.93 -6.43
CA LEU A 105 -2.19 0.66 -6.95
C LEU A 105 -2.42 1.54 -8.18
N THR A 106 -2.63 0.92 -9.34
CA THR A 106 -2.83 1.62 -10.62
C THR A 106 -4.30 1.60 -11.05
N GLY A 107 -4.72 2.56 -11.88
CA GLY A 107 -6.09 2.65 -12.39
C GLY A 107 -7.05 3.34 -11.42
N VAL A 108 -6.51 4.26 -10.60
CA VAL A 108 -7.27 5.01 -9.61
C VAL A 108 -7.58 6.40 -10.16
N GLU A 109 -8.84 6.81 -10.14
CA GLU A 109 -9.26 8.16 -10.51
C GLU A 109 -9.39 9.06 -9.27
N PRO A 110 -9.23 10.38 -9.38
CA PRO A 110 -9.51 11.30 -8.28
C PRO A 110 -10.97 11.23 -7.80
N GLY A 111 -11.20 11.50 -6.53
CA GLY A 111 -12.51 11.47 -5.88
C GLY A 111 -12.94 10.09 -5.37
N VAL A 112 -12.09 9.07 -5.48
CA VAL A 112 -12.34 7.73 -4.91
C VAL A 112 -11.59 7.51 -3.61
N THR A 113 -12.09 6.59 -2.79
CA THR A 113 -11.40 6.15 -1.57
C THR A 113 -10.45 5.00 -1.86
N VAL A 114 -9.22 5.09 -1.34
CA VAL A 114 -8.25 3.99 -1.25
C VAL A 114 -8.16 3.52 0.20
N ARG A 115 -8.02 2.21 0.40
CA ARG A 115 -7.96 1.55 1.70
C ARG A 115 -6.75 0.64 1.78
N ILE A 116 -6.08 0.67 2.92
CA ILE A 116 -5.04 -0.29 3.30
C ILE A 116 -5.72 -1.33 4.20
N ILE A 117 -5.71 -2.59 3.79
CA ILE A 117 -6.46 -3.67 4.40
C ILE A 117 -5.48 -4.73 4.90
N TRP A 118 -5.59 -5.07 6.18
CA TRP A 118 -4.83 -6.12 6.83
C TRP A 118 -5.73 -7.32 7.14
N THR A 119 -5.18 -8.52 6.93
CA THR A 119 -5.79 -9.79 7.30
C THR A 119 -4.84 -10.53 8.25
N GLY A 120 -5.31 -10.82 9.47
CA GLY A 120 -4.55 -11.54 10.49
C GLY A 120 -4.41 -13.05 10.24
N THR A 121 -3.41 -13.68 10.86
CA THR A 121 -3.14 -15.14 10.79
C THR A 121 -3.92 -15.97 11.81
N GLY A 122 -4.78 -15.36 12.64
CA GLY A 122 -5.54 -16.02 13.69
C GLY A 122 -6.42 -17.19 13.20
N GLU A 123 -6.85 -18.04 14.13
CA GLU A 123 -7.70 -19.22 13.85
C GLU A 123 -8.99 -18.86 13.08
N GLU A 124 -9.49 -17.64 13.32
CA GLU A 124 -10.51 -16.99 12.50
C GLU A 124 -9.86 -15.76 11.84
N PRO A 125 -9.75 -15.71 10.49
CA PRO A 125 -9.09 -14.59 9.82
C PRO A 125 -9.81 -13.29 10.14
N SER A 126 -9.09 -12.37 10.78
CA SER A 126 -9.58 -11.06 11.15
C SER A 126 -9.24 -10.05 10.05
N PHE A 127 -10.25 -9.32 9.56
CA PHE A 127 -10.05 -8.28 8.54
C PHE A 127 -10.17 -6.90 9.18
N ARG A 128 -9.23 -6.01 8.89
CA ARG A 128 -9.23 -4.62 9.38
C ARG A 128 -8.78 -3.65 8.29
N VAL A 129 -9.46 -2.51 8.22
CA VAL A 129 -8.97 -1.36 7.45
C VAL A 129 -8.02 -0.60 8.38
N LEU A 130 -6.75 -0.55 8.02
CA LEU A 130 -5.72 0.17 8.79
C LEU A 130 -5.81 1.67 8.54
N GLU A 131 -5.97 2.04 7.26
CA GLU A 131 -6.12 3.42 6.83
C GLU A 131 -7.06 3.49 5.63
N ALA A 132 -7.80 4.60 5.53
CA ALA A 132 -8.59 4.95 4.36
C ALA A 132 -8.42 6.45 4.07
N PHE A 133 -8.17 6.78 2.81
CA PHE A 133 -7.95 8.15 2.36
C PHE A 133 -8.58 8.36 0.98
N GLU A 134 -9.02 9.59 0.72
CA GLU A 134 -9.60 10.00 -0.57
C GLU A 134 -8.51 10.56 -1.48
N ILE A 135 -8.50 10.16 -2.74
CA ILE A 135 -7.59 10.70 -3.75
C ILE A 135 -8.11 12.05 -4.23
N SER A 136 -7.27 13.08 -4.18
CA SER A 136 -7.60 14.42 -4.68
C SER A 136 -6.97 14.65 -6.06
N ASP A 137 -7.66 15.42 -6.91
CA ASP A 137 -7.12 15.99 -8.15
C ASP A 137 -6.40 17.28 -7.73
N GLU A 138 -5.07 17.29 -7.70
CA GLU A 138 -4.28 18.48 -7.37
C GLU A 138 -4.13 19.43 -8.57
#